data_AF-A0A7Z2GRR2-F1
#
_entry.id   AF-A0A7Z2GRR2-F1
#
_cell.length_a   1.000
_cell.length_b   1.000
_cell.length_c   1.000
_cell.angle_alpha   90.00
_cell.angle_beta   90.00
_cell.angle_gamma   90.00
#
_symmetry.space_group_name_H-M   'P 1'
#
loop_
_entity.id
_entity.type
_entity.pdbx_description
1 polymer ?
#
loop_
_entity_poly.entity_id
_entity_poly.type
_entity_poly.pdbx_seq_one_letter_code
_entity_poly.pdbx_strand_id
1 'polypeptide(L)'
;MEIRNARHWAPRGAQRWYIAAGVLIVASAIRLALHPVLGPVMPATVFYIAAALVEYFCGLAPALAVMCMGLGIADYLFVPPYVNFTHFDRRDAILLVSYPLVTIIVITLIERLRREQFRALLLASVAQSRYEMLLRHDNERALARRAGDETHRLLRHLAQYHSGFILIKALERNAVQRSAVSKGGAAVLLQASEVEPGPLFDAVHPEDVQRLNNALWPGSHRVRLRDANDSEHRLINCICERFTTHAGDFLVLRTES
;
A
#
# COMPACT_ATOMS: atom_id res chain seq x y z
N MET A 1 7.64 8.81 1.14
CA MET A 1 6.95 9.60 0.10
C MET A 1 6.17 10.70 0.82
N GLU A 2 6.69 11.92 0.85
CA GLU A 2 5.94 13.06 1.41
C GLU A 2 4.80 13.42 0.47
N ILE A 3 3.55 13.19 0.91
CA ILE A 3 2.37 13.57 0.15
C ILE A 3 2.27 15.09 0.20
N ARG A 4 2.81 15.76 -0.83
CA ARG A 4 2.70 17.21 -0.98
C ARG A 4 1.22 17.53 -1.27
N ASN A 5 0.64 18.31 -0.36
CA ASN A 5 -0.74 18.78 -0.38
C ASN A 5 -1.22 19.14 -1.80
N ALA A 6 -2.34 18.56 -2.25
CA ALA A 6 -2.91 18.69 -3.60
C ALA A 6 -3.17 20.14 -4.06
N ARG A 7 -3.13 21.11 -3.13
CA ARG A 7 -3.13 22.55 -3.43
C ARG A 7 -1.83 23.07 -4.07
N HIS A 8 -0.78 22.26 -4.15
CA HIS A 8 0.57 22.67 -4.58
C HIS A 8 1.08 21.92 -5.81
N TRP A 9 0.24 21.80 -6.84
CA TRP A 9 0.60 21.12 -8.09
C TRP A 9 1.69 21.89 -8.89
N ALA A 10 1.78 23.22 -8.73
CA ALA A 10 2.73 24.05 -9.46
C ALA A 10 4.16 24.00 -8.85
N PRO A 11 5.22 23.92 -9.69
CA PRO A 11 6.60 23.92 -9.23
C PRO A 11 6.95 25.23 -8.49
N ARG A 12 7.71 25.10 -7.39
CA ARG A 12 8.26 26.23 -6.63
C ARG A 12 9.67 26.54 -7.14
N GLY A 13 9.94 27.82 -7.41
CA GLY A 13 11.28 28.28 -7.79
C GLY A 13 11.25 29.57 -8.62
N ALA A 14 12.40 30.21 -8.79
CA ALA A 14 12.58 31.37 -9.65
C ALA A 14 12.41 31.04 -11.15
N GLN A 15 12.66 29.78 -11.53
CA GLN A 15 12.57 29.30 -12.92
C GLN A 15 11.20 29.55 -13.58
N ARG A 16 10.10 29.42 -12.83
CA ARG A 16 8.76 29.68 -13.36
C ARG A 16 8.54 31.14 -13.76
N TRP A 17 9.22 32.07 -13.10
CA TRP A 17 9.15 33.49 -13.42
C TRP A 17 9.97 33.82 -14.67
N TYR A 18 11.12 33.17 -14.86
CA TYR A 18 11.89 33.28 -16.10
C TYR A 18 11.13 32.71 -17.30
N ILE A 19 10.46 31.57 -17.15
CA ILE A 19 9.61 30.99 -18.20
C ILE A 19 8.44 31.93 -18.50
N ALA A 20 7.75 32.44 -17.46
CA ALA A 20 6.64 33.39 -17.64
C ALA A 20 7.08 34.67 -18.36
N ALA A 21 8.23 35.23 -17.97
CA ALA A 21 8.81 36.39 -18.64
C ALA A 21 9.20 36.08 -20.10
N GLY A 22 9.82 34.92 -20.35
CA GLY A 22 10.16 34.48 -21.71
C GLY A 22 8.93 34.32 -22.60
N VAL A 23 7.86 33.70 -22.09
CA VAL A 23 6.60 33.55 -22.83
C VAL A 23 5.95 34.91 -23.12
N LEU A 24 6.00 35.86 -22.17
CA LEU A 24 5.49 37.21 -22.38
C LEU A 24 6.29 37.96 -23.46
N ILE A 25 7.62 37.84 -23.47
CA ILE A 25 8.50 38.44 -24.49
C ILE A 25 8.19 37.85 -25.87
N VAL A 26 8.10 36.51 -25.95
CA VAL A 26 7.77 35.80 -27.20
C VAL A 26 6.38 36.19 -27.71
N ALA A 27 5.38 36.25 -26.83
CA ALA A 27 4.03 36.69 -27.18
C ALA A 27 4.01 38.12 -27.73
N SER A 28 4.78 39.01 -27.10
CA SER A 28 4.93 40.40 -27.55
C SER A 28 5.62 40.48 -28.92
N ALA A 29 6.69 39.71 -29.12
CA ALA A 29 7.41 39.64 -30.40
C ALA A 29 6.53 39.08 -31.53
N ILE A 30 5.78 38.00 -31.26
CA ILE A 30 4.81 37.43 -32.20
C ILE A 30 3.76 38.48 -32.55
N ARG A 31 3.22 39.19 -31.55
CA ARG A 31 2.20 40.22 -31.80
C ARG A 31 2.73 41.38 -32.63
N LEU A 32 3.97 41.83 -32.38
CA LEU A 32 4.63 42.87 -33.20
C LEU A 32 4.81 42.41 -34.64
N ALA A 33 5.25 41.16 -34.86
CA ALA A 33 5.36 40.59 -36.21
C ALA A 33 4.00 40.45 -36.91
N LEU A 34 2.93 40.21 -36.14
CA LEU A 34 1.55 40.08 -36.66
C LEU A 34 0.82 41.43 -36.79
N HIS A 35 1.37 42.51 -36.24
CA HIS A 35 0.84 43.87 -36.34
C HIS A 35 0.53 44.31 -37.78
N PRO A 36 1.42 44.11 -38.80
CA PRO A 36 1.12 44.49 -40.18
C PRO A 36 -0.05 43.74 -40.81
N VAL A 37 -0.43 42.57 -40.28
CA VAL A 37 -1.48 41.70 -40.86
C VAL A 37 -2.82 41.85 -40.14
N LEU A 38 -2.81 41.95 -38.80
CA LEU A 38 -4.05 42.02 -37.99
C LEU A 38 -4.55 43.44 -37.75
N GLY A 39 -3.71 44.46 -37.97
CA GLY A 39 -4.03 45.84 -37.60
C GLY A 39 -4.42 45.98 -36.12
N PRO A 40 -5.32 46.92 -35.77
CA PRO A 40 -5.78 47.16 -34.39
C PRO A 40 -6.82 46.15 -33.90
N VAL A 41 -7.15 45.13 -34.69
CA VAL A 41 -8.20 44.18 -34.35
C VAL A 41 -7.68 43.19 -33.29
N MET A 42 -8.34 43.17 -32.14
CA MET A 42 -8.12 42.25 -31.01
C MET A 42 -6.66 42.18 -30.48
N PRO A 43 -6.16 43.23 -29.80
CA PRO A 43 -4.79 43.29 -29.27
C PRO A 43 -4.43 42.17 -28.28
N ALA A 44 -5.42 41.70 -27.53
CA ALA A 44 -5.21 40.90 -26.33
C ALA A 44 -5.21 39.38 -26.57
N THR A 45 -5.51 38.92 -27.79
CA THR A 45 -5.66 37.49 -28.13
C THR A 45 -4.37 36.69 -27.91
N VAL A 46 -3.23 37.21 -28.37
CA VAL A 46 -1.92 36.55 -28.20
C VAL A 46 -1.53 36.48 -26.72
N PHE A 47 -1.81 37.55 -25.95
CA PHE A 47 -1.55 37.61 -24.52
C PHE A 47 -2.46 36.67 -23.71
N TYR A 48 -3.69 36.44 -24.16
CA TYR A 48 -4.60 35.46 -23.56
C TYR A 48 -4.04 34.04 -23.70
N ILE A 49 -3.57 33.66 -24.89
CA ILE A 49 -2.96 32.34 -25.14
C ILE A 49 -1.69 32.18 -24.30
N ALA A 50 -0.86 33.22 -24.24
CA ALA A 50 0.33 33.25 -23.42
C ALA A 50 0.02 33.02 -21.92
N ALA A 51 -0.98 33.72 -21.38
CA ALA A 51 -1.41 33.56 -19.99
C ALA A 51 -1.95 32.14 -19.73
N ALA A 52 -2.73 31.56 -20.65
CA ALA A 52 -3.24 30.19 -20.53
C ALA A 52 -2.11 29.14 -20.54
N LEU A 53 -1.08 29.32 -21.38
CA LEU A 53 0.10 28.45 -21.40
C LEU A 53 0.90 28.57 -20.10
N VAL A 54 1.13 29.81 -19.63
CA VAL A 54 1.84 30.03 -18.37
C VAL A 54 1.06 29.45 -17.20
N GLU A 55 -0.27 29.53 -17.19
CA GLU A 55 -1.10 28.87 -16.19
C GLU A 55 -0.85 27.37 -16.19
N TYR A 56 -0.92 26.73 -17.36
CA TYR A 56 -0.81 25.29 -17.49
C TYR A 56 0.54 24.72 -17.01
N PHE A 57 1.64 25.49 -17.14
CA PHE A 57 3.00 25.04 -16.80
C PHE A 57 3.56 25.62 -15.50
N CYS A 58 3.30 26.89 -15.21
CA CYS A 58 3.92 27.65 -14.13
C CYS A 58 2.94 27.93 -12.96
N GLY A 59 1.64 27.76 -13.18
CA GLY A 59 0.56 27.92 -12.21
C GLY A 59 0.00 29.33 -12.07
N LEU A 60 -0.94 29.46 -11.14
CA LEU A 60 -1.80 30.65 -10.94
C LEU A 60 -1.08 32.00 -10.77
N ALA A 61 -0.07 32.06 -9.89
CA ALA A 61 0.61 33.32 -9.58
C ALA A 61 1.34 33.94 -10.80
N PRO A 62 2.21 33.21 -11.53
CA PRO A 62 2.85 33.76 -12.72
C PRO A 62 1.88 34.01 -13.88
N ALA A 63 0.78 33.25 -14.01
CA ALA A 63 -0.21 33.52 -15.05
C ALA A 63 -0.96 34.83 -14.82
N LEU A 64 -1.35 35.13 -13.57
CA LEU A 64 -1.94 36.42 -13.21
C LEU A 64 -0.96 37.58 -13.45
N ALA A 65 0.33 37.38 -13.17
CA ALA A 65 1.33 38.39 -13.47
C ALA A 65 1.45 38.66 -14.98
N VAL A 66 1.49 37.61 -15.80
CA VAL A 66 1.51 37.70 -17.26
C VAL A 66 0.24 38.32 -17.81
N MET A 67 -0.92 38.03 -17.23
CA MET A 67 -2.19 38.67 -17.57
C MET A 67 -2.14 40.18 -17.28
N CYS A 68 -1.72 40.59 -16.08
CA CYS A 68 -1.63 42.02 -15.72
C CYS A 68 -0.61 42.77 -16.58
N MET A 69 0.58 42.19 -16.81
CA MET A 69 1.59 42.80 -17.66
C MET A 69 1.15 42.81 -19.13
N GLY A 70 0.56 41.73 -19.63
CA GLY A 70 0.05 41.62 -20.98
C GLY A 70 -1.08 42.62 -21.26
N LEU A 71 -1.94 42.88 -20.27
CA LEU A 71 -2.95 43.92 -20.34
C LEU A 71 -2.33 45.31 -20.45
N GLY A 72 -1.35 45.64 -19.61
CA GLY A 72 -0.65 46.92 -19.67
C GLY A 72 0.12 47.12 -20.99
N ILE A 73 0.76 46.06 -21.50
CA ILE A 73 1.46 46.08 -22.80
C ILE A 73 0.45 46.22 -23.94
N ALA A 74 -0.67 45.49 -23.88
CA ALA A 74 -1.72 45.54 -24.90
C ALA A 74 -2.34 46.95 -24.99
N ASP A 75 -2.65 47.56 -23.86
CA ASP A 75 -3.17 48.92 -23.76
C ASP A 75 -2.15 49.95 -24.27
N TYR A 76 -0.91 49.90 -23.77
CA TYR A 76 0.12 50.90 -24.09
C TYR A 76 0.64 50.85 -25.55
N LEU A 77 0.83 49.66 -26.14
CA LEU A 77 1.39 49.53 -27.49
C LEU A 77 0.34 49.51 -28.60
N PHE A 78 -0.88 49.04 -28.35
CA PHE A 78 -1.79 48.64 -29.41
C PHE A 78 -3.13 49.40 -29.41
N VAL A 79 -3.44 50.15 -28.36
CA VAL A 79 -4.66 50.96 -28.28
C VAL A 79 -4.34 52.45 -28.48
N PRO A 80 -5.01 53.15 -29.41
CA PRO A 80 -4.82 54.59 -29.60
C PRO A 80 -5.46 55.40 -28.46
N PRO A 81 -4.85 56.49 -27.96
CA PRO A 81 -3.65 57.14 -28.47
C PRO A 81 -2.36 56.46 -27.98
N TYR A 82 -1.56 55.99 -28.93
CA TYR A 82 -0.26 55.39 -28.66
C TYR A 82 0.58 56.33 -27.80
N VAL A 83 1.18 55.81 -26.72
CA VAL A 83 2.14 56.53 -25.86
C VAL A 83 1.51 57.62 -24.96
N ASN A 84 0.18 57.84 -24.95
CA ASN A 84 -0.47 58.85 -24.09
C ASN A 84 -1.72 58.33 -23.36
N PHE A 85 -1.80 58.47 -22.03
CA PHE A 85 -2.98 58.15 -21.21
C PHE A 85 -4.04 59.27 -21.16
N THR A 86 -4.11 60.13 -22.19
CA THR A 86 -4.82 61.41 -22.08
C THR A 86 -6.31 61.34 -22.41
N HIS A 87 -6.81 60.29 -23.06
CA HIS A 87 -8.23 60.09 -23.34
C HIS A 87 -8.61 58.62 -23.17
N PHE A 88 -9.55 58.36 -22.27
CA PHE A 88 -10.10 57.03 -22.02
C PHE A 88 -11.26 56.80 -22.99
N ASP A 89 -11.05 56.00 -24.03
CA ASP A 89 -12.09 55.70 -25.01
C ASP A 89 -12.91 54.47 -24.59
N ARG A 90 -14.08 54.28 -25.20
CA ARG A 90 -14.95 53.12 -24.97
C ARG A 90 -14.25 51.80 -25.28
N ARG A 91 -13.27 51.81 -26.21
CA ARG A 91 -12.47 50.63 -26.59
C ARG A 91 -11.55 50.17 -25.47
N ASP A 92 -10.95 51.11 -24.75
CA ASP A 92 -10.05 50.87 -23.61
C ASP A 92 -10.83 50.23 -22.47
N ALA A 93 -12.01 50.79 -22.17
CA ALA A 93 -12.91 50.23 -21.16
C ALA A 93 -13.36 48.80 -21.51
N ILE A 94 -13.67 48.53 -22.79
CA ILE A 94 -14.05 47.18 -23.23
C ILE A 94 -12.86 46.22 -23.09
N LEU A 95 -11.65 46.61 -23.48
CA LEU A 95 -10.46 45.76 -23.36
C LEU A 95 -10.11 45.50 -21.89
N LEU A 96 -10.14 46.55 -21.07
CA LEU A 96 -9.87 46.50 -19.63
C LEU A 96 -10.83 45.59 -18.87
N VAL A 97 -12.07 45.42 -19.32
CA VAL A 97 -13.05 44.53 -18.68
C VAL A 97 -13.08 43.15 -19.33
N SER A 98 -13.18 43.08 -20.66
CA SER A 98 -13.37 41.81 -21.37
C SER A 98 -12.16 40.90 -21.29
N TYR A 99 -10.94 41.44 -21.38
CA TYR A 99 -9.72 40.64 -21.32
C TYR A 99 -9.50 39.96 -19.96
N PRO A 100 -9.47 40.66 -18.81
CA PRO A 100 -9.31 40.00 -17.52
C PRO A 100 -10.49 39.07 -17.22
N LEU A 101 -11.71 39.42 -17.62
CA LEU A 101 -12.87 38.56 -17.39
C LEU A 101 -12.72 37.20 -18.08
N VAL A 102 -12.35 37.19 -19.36
CA VAL A 102 -12.17 35.95 -20.13
C VAL A 102 -10.92 35.18 -19.66
N THR A 103 -9.81 35.86 -19.44
CA THR A 103 -8.58 35.22 -18.91
C THR A 103 -8.79 34.60 -17.53
N ILE A 104 -9.47 35.28 -16.60
CA ILE A 104 -9.77 34.74 -15.27
C ILE A 104 -10.64 33.49 -15.37
N ILE A 105 -11.67 33.49 -16.22
CA ILE A 105 -12.52 32.29 -16.41
C ILE A 105 -11.67 31.11 -16.88
N VAL A 106 -10.71 31.35 -17.77
CA VAL A 106 -9.89 30.29 -18.35
C VAL A 106 -8.79 29.84 -17.40
N ILE A 107 -8.13 30.77 -16.71
CA ILE A 107 -7.17 30.49 -15.65
C ILE A 107 -7.83 29.64 -14.56
N THR A 108 -9.03 30.03 -14.09
CA THR A 108 -9.76 29.28 -13.07
C THR A 108 -10.21 27.89 -13.55
N LEU A 109 -10.61 27.76 -14.83
CA LEU A 109 -10.95 26.46 -15.41
C LEU A 109 -9.73 25.54 -15.51
N ILE A 110 -8.60 26.04 -16.00
CA ILE A 110 -7.34 25.29 -16.10
C ILE A 110 -6.84 24.90 -14.71
N GLU A 111 -6.86 25.82 -13.75
CA GLU A 111 -6.45 25.57 -12.37
C GLU A 111 -7.32 24.47 -11.73
N ARG A 112 -8.65 24.53 -11.93
CA ARG A 112 -9.57 23.51 -11.43
C ARG A 112 -9.28 22.15 -12.08
N LEU A 113 -9.12 22.12 -13.41
CA LEU A 113 -8.81 20.90 -14.15
C LEU A 113 -7.49 20.28 -13.68
N ARG A 114 -6.44 21.09 -13.53
CA ARG A 114 -5.12 20.65 -13.06
C ARG A 114 -5.17 20.10 -11.64
N ARG A 115 -5.93 20.75 -10.74
CA ARG A 115 -6.12 20.26 -9.36
C ARG A 115 -6.79 18.90 -9.32
N GLU A 116 -7.83 18.68 -10.13
CA GLU A 116 -8.50 17.38 -10.15
C GLU A 116 -7.64 16.29 -10.81
N GLN A 117 -6.90 16.60 -11.88
CA GLN A 117 -5.93 15.68 -12.47
C GLN A 117 -4.87 15.24 -11.46
N PHE A 118 -4.31 16.18 -10.69
CA PHE A 118 -3.29 15.88 -9.70
C PHE A 118 -3.84 15.02 -8.55
N ARG A 119 -5.09 15.29 -8.12
CA ARG A 119 -5.79 14.46 -7.12
C ARG A 119 -6.02 13.03 -7.62
N ALA A 120 -6.45 12.87 -8.86
CA ALA A 120 -6.67 11.56 -9.47
C ALA A 120 -5.36 10.76 -9.53
N LEU A 121 -4.26 11.39 -9.94
CA LEU A 121 -2.94 10.75 -9.97
C LEU A 121 -2.46 10.33 -8.58
N LEU A 122 -2.64 11.18 -7.57
CA LEU A 122 -2.31 10.84 -6.19
C LEU A 122 -3.13 9.64 -5.70
N LEU A 123 -4.44 9.64 -5.91
CA LEU A 123 -5.32 8.53 -5.53
C LEU A 123 -4.92 7.23 -6.24
N ALA A 124 -4.59 7.29 -7.54
CA ALA A 124 -4.11 6.14 -8.29
C ALA A 124 -2.80 5.58 -7.72
N SER A 125 -1.83 6.44 -7.39
CA SER A 125 -0.55 6.01 -6.79
C SER A 125 -0.73 5.37 -5.41
N VAL A 126 -1.65 5.89 -4.60
CA VAL A 126 -1.99 5.33 -3.28
C VAL A 126 -2.71 4.00 -3.43
N ALA A 127 -3.65 3.89 -4.38
CA ALA A 127 -4.34 2.64 -4.68
C ALA A 127 -3.37 1.55 -5.13
N GLN A 128 -2.42 1.88 -6.01
CA GLN A 128 -1.38 0.95 -6.44
C GLN A 128 -0.51 0.46 -5.26
N SER A 129 -0.05 1.39 -4.41
CA SER A 129 0.76 1.03 -3.23
C SER A 129 0.00 0.12 -2.26
N ARG A 130 -1.29 0.37 -2.04
CA ARG A 130 -2.15 -0.48 -1.20
C ARG A 130 -2.38 -1.85 -1.82
N TYR A 131 -2.56 -1.91 -3.14
CA TYR A 131 -2.74 -3.16 -3.86
C TYR A 131 -1.51 -4.06 -3.76
N GLU A 132 -0.31 -3.51 -3.95
CA GLU A 132 0.94 -4.26 -3.79
C GLU A 132 1.12 -4.80 -2.37
N MET A 133 0.75 -4.01 -1.35
CA MET A 133 0.78 -4.46 0.04
C MET A 133 -0.19 -5.63 0.29
N LEU A 134 -1.42 -5.55 -0.23
CA LEU A 134 -2.39 -6.63 -0.11
C LEU A 134 -1.90 -7.91 -0.78
N LEU A 135 -1.34 -7.80 -2.00
CA LEU A 135 -0.76 -8.94 -2.70
C LEU A 135 0.38 -9.59 -1.92
N ARG A 136 1.28 -8.80 -1.33
CA ARG A 136 2.39 -9.33 -0.51
C ARG A 136 1.86 -10.11 0.69
N HIS A 137 0.92 -9.52 1.41
CA HIS A 137 0.35 -10.14 2.60
C HIS A 137 -0.49 -11.40 2.27
N ASP A 138 -1.23 -11.40 1.16
CA ASP A 138 -1.94 -12.60 0.70
C ASP A 138 -0.96 -13.71 0.27
N ASN A 139 0.16 -13.36 -0.36
CA ASN A 139 1.20 -14.31 -0.71
C ASN A 139 1.88 -14.89 0.53
N GLU A 140 2.21 -14.06 1.53
CA GLU A 140 2.74 -14.52 2.82
C GLU A 140 1.78 -15.49 3.53
N ARG A 141 0.48 -15.19 3.52
CA ARG A 141 -0.55 -16.10 4.06
C ARG A 141 -0.63 -17.41 3.28
N ALA A 142 -0.55 -17.36 1.96
CA ALA A 142 -0.57 -18.56 1.12
C ALA A 142 0.67 -19.43 1.35
N LEU A 143 1.85 -18.84 1.51
CA LEU A 143 3.09 -19.54 1.84
C LEU A 143 3.03 -20.18 3.23
N ALA A 144 2.53 -19.45 4.23
CA ALA A 144 2.35 -19.99 5.59
C ALA A 144 1.39 -21.18 5.62
N ARG A 145 0.28 -21.12 4.85
CA ARG A 145 -0.65 -22.25 4.71
C ARG A 145 0.00 -23.46 4.04
N ARG A 146 0.72 -23.25 2.93
CA ARG A 146 1.43 -24.33 2.23
C ARG A 146 2.46 -25.04 3.10
N ALA A 147 3.24 -24.27 3.88
CA ALA A 147 4.20 -24.84 4.81
C ALA A 147 3.51 -25.74 5.86
N GLY A 148 2.37 -25.29 6.41
CA GLY A 148 1.55 -26.10 7.32
C GLY A 148 1.06 -27.38 6.65
N ASP A 149 0.43 -27.28 5.48
CA ASP A 149 -0.12 -28.42 4.75
C ASP A 149 0.94 -29.47 4.37
N GLU A 150 2.12 -29.03 3.92
CA GLU A 150 3.25 -29.93 3.60
C GLU A 150 3.74 -30.67 4.85
N THR A 151 3.89 -29.98 5.98
CA THR A 151 4.32 -30.63 7.23
C THR A 151 3.31 -31.66 7.72
N HIS A 152 2.02 -31.34 7.63
CA HIS A 152 0.95 -32.25 7.99
C HIS A 152 0.95 -33.52 7.10
N ARG A 153 1.17 -33.36 5.79
CA ARG A 153 1.31 -34.50 4.87
C ARG A 153 2.52 -35.37 5.19
N LEU A 154 3.67 -34.77 5.48
CA LEU A 154 4.89 -35.51 5.83
C LEU A 154 4.74 -36.26 7.16
N LEU A 155 4.09 -35.64 8.15
CA LEU A 155 3.84 -36.27 9.45
C LEU A 155 2.96 -37.51 9.31
N ARG A 156 1.84 -37.42 8.58
CA ARG A 156 1.01 -38.60 8.28
C ARG A 156 1.81 -39.69 7.59
N HIS A 157 2.63 -39.33 6.61
CA HIS A 157 3.37 -40.32 5.85
C HIS A 157 4.43 -41.03 6.70
N LEU A 158 5.10 -40.30 7.62
CA LEU A 158 6.04 -40.87 8.59
C LEU A 158 5.34 -41.74 9.65
N ALA A 159 4.18 -41.30 10.15
CA ALA A 159 3.40 -42.03 11.14
C ALA A 159 2.94 -43.39 10.60
N GLN A 160 2.57 -43.46 9.32
CA GLN A 160 2.09 -44.70 8.70
C GLN A 160 3.20 -45.73 8.40
N TYR A 161 4.45 -45.30 8.20
CA TYR A 161 5.54 -46.19 7.77
C TYR A 161 6.35 -46.79 8.92
N HIS A 162 6.23 -46.24 10.13
CA HIS A 162 6.94 -46.72 11.32
C HIS A 162 5.96 -47.37 12.31
N SER A 163 6.06 -48.69 12.46
CA SER A 163 5.19 -49.53 13.30
C SER A 163 5.28 -49.28 14.80
N GLY A 164 6.22 -48.45 15.29
CA GLY A 164 6.46 -48.20 16.71
C GLY A 164 5.81 -46.93 17.30
N PHE A 165 5.02 -46.18 16.51
CA PHE A 165 4.45 -44.90 16.96
C PHE A 165 3.02 -45.04 17.51
N ILE A 166 2.80 -44.44 18.69
CA ILE A 166 1.50 -44.45 19.40
C ILE A 166 0.76 -43.13 19.19
N LEU A 167 1.44 -41.98 19.30
CA LEU A 167 0.81 -40.66 19.25
C LEU A 167 1.77 -39.61 18.71
N ILE A 168 1.31 -38.76 17.79
CA ILE A 168 2.01 -37.53 17.40
C ILE A 168 1.11 -36.35 17.75
N LYS A 169 1.63 -35.45 18.60
CA LYS A 169 0.91 -34.28 19.10
C LYS A 169 1.63 -33.01 18.65
N ALA A 170 0.95 -32.19 17.87
CA ALA A 170 1.48 -30.90 17.42
C ALA A 170 1.39 -29.87 18.55
N LEU A 171 2.53 -29.28 18.92
CA LEU A 171 2.61 -28.26 19.96
C LEU A 171 2.51 -26.88 19.32
N GLU A 172 1.42 -26.15 19.60
CA GLU A 172 1.30 -24.77 19.15
C GLU A 172 2.36 -23.88 19.81
N ARG A 173 3.11 -23.14 18.99
CA ARG A 173 4.17 -22.22 19.43
C ARG A 173 3.68 -21.14 20.43
N ASN A 174 2.37 -20.87 20.48
CA ASN A 174 1.75 -19.90 21.39
C ASN A 174 1.69 -20.34 22.86
N ALA A 175 1.81 -21.64 23.17
CA ALA A 175 1.85 -22.11 24.55
C ALA A 175 3.12 -21.61 25.28
N VAL A 176 4.25 -21.55 24.56
CA VAL A 176 5.56 -21.17 25.10
C VAL A 176 5.63 -19.69 25.50
N GLN A 177 4.95 -18.79 24.78
CA GLN A 177 4.93 -17.36 25.11
C GLN A 177 4.11 -17.07 26.38
N ARG A 178 3.07 -17.86 26.67
CA ARG A 178 2.29 -17.74 27.93
C ARG A 178 3.04 -18.32 29.14
N SER A 179 3.92 -19.29 28.95
CA SER A 179 4.72 -19.88 30.03
C SER A 179 5.75 -18.92 30.63
N ALA A 180 6.29 -17.97 29.85
CA ALA A 180 7.27 -17.00 30.36
C ALA A 180 6.68 -15.97 31.34
N VAL A 181 5.35 -15.78 31.33
CA VAL A 181 4.64 -14.82 32.19
C VAL A 181 4.22 -15.45 33.53
N SER A 182 4.17 -16.78 33.62
CA SER A 182 3.75 -17.50 34.83
C SER A 182 4.94 -18.02 35.63
N LYS A 183 5.63 -17.15 36.38
CA LYS A 183 6.49 -17.58 37.50
C LYS A 183 5.61 -18.09 38.65
N GLY A 184 5.34 -19.38 38.67
CA GLY A 184 4.66 -20.06 39.77
C GLY A 184 4.58 -21.56 39.49
N GLY A 185 5.24 -22.36 40.33
CA GLY A 185 5.39 -23.80 40.14
C GLY A 185 4.05 -24.54 40.15
N ALA A 186 3.59 -24.91 38.96
CA ALA A 186 2.71 -26.04 38.70
C ALA A 186 2.97 -26.45 37.26
N ALA A 187 3.13 -27.75 37.00
CA ALA A 187 3.38 -28.29 35.67
C ALA A 187 2.26 -27.85 34.70
N VAL A 188 2.55 -26.86 33.86
CA VAL A 188 1.58 -26.24 32.94
C VAL A 188 1.22 -27.26 31.84
N LEU A 189 0.00 -27.78 31.90
CA LEU A 189 -0.62 -28.63 30.89
C LEU A 189 -0.49 -27.99 29.50
N LEU A 190 0.31 -28.62 28.64
CA LEU A 190 0.45 -28.26 27.23
C LEU A 190 -0.83 -28.68 26.49
N GLN A 191 -1.77 -27.74 26.33
CA GLN A 191 -2.93 -27.93 25.45
C GLN A 191 -2.44 -28.02 24.01
N ALA A 192 -2.56 -29.20 23.39
CA ALA A 192 -2.35 -29.36 21.96
C ALA A 192 -3.68 -29.27 21.22
N SER A 193 -3.64 -28.64 20.06
CA SER A 193 -4.82 -28.38 19.26
C SER A 193 -5.03 -29.42 18.15
N GLU A 194 -4.04 -30.26 17.82
CA GLU A 194 -4.17 -31.32 16.82
C GLU A 194 -3.43 -32.58 17.28
N VAL A 195 -4.19 -33.69 17.37
CA VAL A 195 -3.70 -35.02 17.71
C VAL A 195 -3.86 -35.89 16.47
N GLU A 196 -2.74 -36.32 15.87
CA GLU A 196 -2.77 -37.32 14.81
C GLU A 196 -2.52 -38.71 15.43
N PRO A 197 -3.51 -39.62 15.39
CA PRO A 197 -3.37 -40.97 15.95
C PRO A 197 -2.42 -41.81 15.08
N GLY A 198 -1.45 -42.46 15.73
CA GLY A 198 -0.55 -43.43 15.10
C GLY A 198 -1.19 -44.82 14.96
N PRO A 199 -0.55 -45.78 14.27
CA PRO A 199 -1.09 -47.11 14.02
C PRO A 199 -1.36 -47.94 15.29
N LEU A 200 -0.64 -47.67 16.39
CA LEU A 200 -0.85 -48.33 17.68
C LEU A 200 -1.92 -47.64 18.56
N PHE A 201 -2.47 -46.50 18.13
CA PHE A 201 -3.42 -45.71 18.91
C PHE A 201 -4.71 -46.48 19.22
N ASP A 202 -5.22 -47.25 18.25
CA ASP A 202 -6.44 -48.06 18.40
C ASP A 202 -6.26 -49.25 19.37
N ALA A 203 -5.02 -49.61 19.69
CA ALA A 203 -4.68 -50.64 20.65
C ALA A 203 -4.48 -50.11 22.08
N VAL A 204 -4.54 -48.79 22.31
CA VAL A 204 -4.33 -48.18 23.64
C VAL A 204 -5.62 -48.17 24.46
N HIS A 205 -5.51 -48.45 25.76
CA HIS A 205 -6.65 -48.39 26.69
C HIS A 205 -7.27 -46.97 26.76
N PRO A 206 -8.61 -46.83 26.77
CA PRO A 206 -9.28 -45.52 26.67
C PRO A 206 -8.95 -44.53 27.81
N GLU A 207 -8.69 -45.01 29.01
CA GLU A 207 -8.25 -44.16 30.14
C GLU A 207 -6.83 -43.58 29.94
N ASP A 208 -5.93 -44.37 29.34
CA ASP A 208 -4.57 -43.94 29.04
C ASP A 208 -4.58 -42.95 27.86
N VAL A 209 -5.49 -43.10 26.89
CA VAL A 209 -5.72 -42.11 25.83
C VAL A 209 -6.13 -40.75 26.42
N GLN A 210 -7.06 -40.71 27.37
CA GLN A 210 -7.46 -39.46 28.04
C GLN A 210 -6.29 -38.85 28.83
N ARG A 211 -5.48 -39.68 29.48
CA ARG A 211 -4.31 -39.23 30.24
C ARG A 211 -3.23 -38.62 29.33
N LEU A 212 -2.94 -39.26 28.20
CA LEU A 212 -1.98 -38.79 27.21
C LEU A 212 -2.48 -37.53 26.48
N ASN A 213 -3.79 -37.42 26.24
CA ASN A 213 -4.40 -36.21 25.68
C ASN A 213 -4.31 -35.02 26.64
N ASN A 214 -4.46 -35.24 27.94
CA ASN A 214 -4.40 -34.17 28.92
C ASN A 214 -2.97 -33.80 29.33
N ALA A 215 -2.10 -34.77 29.63
CA ALA A 215 -0.81 -34.54 30.29
C ALA A 215 0.38 -35.26 29.60
N LEU A 216 0.70 -34.86 28.37
CA LEU A 216 1.86 -35.39 27.64
C LEU A 216 3.13 -34.57 27.93
N TRP A 217 4.22 -35.23 28.31
CA TRP A 217 5.51 -34.59 28.66
C TRP A 217 6.67 -35.34 28.02
N PRO A 218 7.81 -34.68 27.71
CA PRO A 218 9.01 -35.37 27.25
C PRO A 218 9.54 -36.32 28.35
N GLY A 219 9.75 -37.60 28.02
CA GLY A 219 10.23 -38.61 28.98
C GLY A 219 9.54 -39.97 28.84
N SER A 220 9.78 -40.87 29.80
CA SER A 220 9.21 -42.22 29.83
C SER A 220 7.76 -42.22 30.33
N HIS A 221 6.86 -42.81 29.56
CA HIS A 221 5.47 -43.05 29.92
C HIS A 221 5.17 -44.54 29.92
N ARG A 222 4.24 -44.98 30.77
CA ARG A 222 3.74 -46.36 30.77
C ARG A 222 2.32 -46.36 30.24
N VAL A 223 2.09 -47.16 29.21
CA VAL A 223 0.80 -47.21 28.50
C VAL A 223 0.36 -48.66 28.41
N ARG A 224 -0.94 -48.89 28.60
CA ARG A 224 -1.55 -50.22 28.41
C ARG A 224 -1.93 -50.40 26.94
N LEU A 225 -1.26 -51.36 26.29
CA LEU A 225 -1.49 -51.74 24.89
C LEU A 225 -2.14 -53.12 24.84
N ARG A 226 -3.15 -53.26 23.98
CA ARG A 226 -3.83 -54.52 23.69
C ARG A 226 -2.98 -55.33 22.71
N ASP A 227 -2.67 -56.58 23.06
CA ASP A 227 -1.91 -57.48 22.18
C ASP A 227 -2.78 -57.95 21.01
N ALA A 228 -2.18 -58.25 19.86
CA ALA A 228 -2.91 -58.64 18.66
C ALA A 228 -3.52 -60.06 18.76
N ASN A 229 -3.00 -60.88 19.68
CA ASN A 229 -3.40 -62.28 19.88
C ASN A 229 -4.16 -62.55 21.18
N ASP A 230 -4.27 -61.57 22.09
CA ASP A 230 -4.92 -61.77 23.38
C ASP A 230 -5.71 -60.52 23.82
N SER A 231 -6.84 -60.73 24.48
CA SER A 231 -7.74 -59.67 24.95
C SER A 231 -7.21 -58.92 26.19
N GLU A 232 -6.06 -59.33 26.71
CA GLU A 232 -5.40 -58.69 27.84
C GLU A 232 -4.57 -57.47 27.42
N HIS A 233 -4.66 -56.41 28.22
CA HIS A 233 -3.87 -55.20 28.02
C HIS A 233 -2.54 -55.32 28.78
N ARG A 234 -1.43 -55.29 28.06
CA ARG A 234 -0.09 -55.37 28.65
C ARG A 234 0.50 -53.98 28.86
N LEU A 235 1.16 -53.78 30.00
CA LEU A 235 1.89 -52.55 30.31
C LEU A 235 3.20 -52.52 29.53
N ILE A 236 3.35 -51.51 28.66
CA ILE A 236 4.55 -51.31 27.84
C ILE A 236 5.17 -49.95 28.18
N ASN A 237 6.50 -49.91 28.25
CA ASN A 237 7.24 -48.66 28.40
C ASN A 237 7.29 -47.93 27.05
N CYS A 238 6.98 -46.65 27.09
CA CYS A 238 6.95 -45.78 25.92
C CYS A 238 7.85 -44.57 26.19
N ILE A 239 8.57 -44.13 25.16
CA ILE A 239 9.41 -42.92 25.23
C ILE A 239 8.68 -41.81 24.46
N CYS A 240 8.53 -40.66 25.10
CA CYS A 240 8.05 -39.43 24.47
C CYS A 240 9.23 -38.50 24.17
N GLU A 241 9.48 -38.26 22.89
CA GLU A 241 10.53 -37.37 22.40
C GLU A 241 9.94 -36.10 21.79
N ARG A 242 10.64 -34.97 21.99
CA ARG A 242 10.26 -33.67 21.41
C ARG A 242 11.10 -33.42 20.17
N PHE A 243 10.43 -33.20 19.04
CA PHE A 243 11.06 -32.82 17.78
C PHE A 243 10.72 -31.37 17.44
N THR A 244 11.74 -30.56 17.20
CA THR A 244 11.58 -29.16 16.79
C THR A 244 11.79 -29.06 15.29
N THR A 245 10.78 -28.63 14.54
CA THR A 245 10.90 -28.39 13.09
C THR A 245 10.61 -26.92 12.76
N HIS A 246 10.81 -26.53 11.50
CA HIS A 246 10.48 -25.19 11.03
C HIS A 246 8.98 -24.84 11.18
N ALA A 247 8.10 -25.84 11.25
CA ALA A 247 6.65 -25.67 11.35
C ALA A 247 6.13 -25.66 12.80
N GLY A 248 6.91 -26.16 13.76
CA GLY A 248 6.47 -26.26 15.15
C GLY A 248 7.23 -27.32 15.93
N ASP A 249 6.90 -27.41 17.21
CA ASP A 249 7.39 -28.46 18.08
C ASP A 249 6.37 -29.60 18.09
N PHE A 250 6.85 -30.84 18.07
CA PHE A 250 6.01 -32.03 18.07
C PHE A 250 6.45 -32.94 19.21
N LEU A 251 5.48 -33.56 19.87
CA LEU A 251 5.73 -34.63 20.84
C LEU A 251 5.36 -35.95 20.18
N VAL A 252 6.32 -36.86 20.09
CA VAL A 252 6.16 -38.18 19.48
C VAL A 252 6.29 -39.23 20.57
N LEU A 253 5.25 -40.03 20.77
CA LEU A 253 5.25 -41.16 21.70
C LEU A 253 5.51 -42.46 20.92
N ARG A 254 6.59 -43.15 21.24
CA ARG A 254 6.96 -44.45 20.66
C ARG A 254 7.08 -45.53 21.73
N THR A 255 6.80 -46.78 21.36
CA THR A 255 7.07 -47.95 22.21
C THR A 255 8.58 -48.19 22.32
N GLU A 256 9.07 -48.48 23.52
CA GLU A 256 10.43 -48.97 23.75
C GLU A 256 10.41 -50.48 23.47
N SER A 257 10.85 -50.87 22.27
CA SER A 257 11.04 -52.27 21.87
C SER A 257 12.32 -52.83 22.48
#